data_AF-A0A5B9WGD2-F1
#
_entry.id   AF-A0A5B9WGD2-F1
#
_cell.length_a   1.000
_cell.length_b   1.000
_cell.length_c   1.000
_cell.angle_alpha   90.00
_cell.angle_beta   90.00
_cell.angle_gamma   90.00
#
_symmetry.space_group_name_H-M   'P 1'
#
loop_
_entity.id
_entity.type
_entity.pdbx_description
1 polymer ?
#
loop_
_entity_poly.entity_id
_entity_poly.type
_entity_poly.pdbx_seq_one_letter_code
_entity_poly.pdbx_strand_id
1 'polypeptide(L)'
;MNDEEISREMAALARTFPSMKYALGVEPWNALQLETWAKGPHSHGQVVTARFLLAVWDPHRAWELERFELMEALRVWDDAHRGAFLAWASEPWWP
;
A
#
# COMPACT_ATOMS: atom_id res chain seq x y z
N MET A 1 -3.15 -18.48 7.21
CA MET A 1 -3.01 -18.35 5.74
C MET A 1 -1.67 -18.95 5.34
N ASN A 2 -1.60 -19.56 4.17
CA ASN A 2 -0.30 -19.80 3.53
C ASN A 2 0.17 -18.51 2.79
N ASP A 3 1.45 -18.41 2.45
CA ASP A 3 2.05 -17.21 1.86
C ASP A 3 1.35 -16.74 0.56
N GLU A 4 0.78 -17.67 -0.22
CA GLU A 4 0.03 -17.34 -1.44
C GLU A 4 -1.32 -16.66 -1.13
N GLU A 5 -2.01 -17.11 -0.08
CA GLU A 5 -3.26 -16.49 0.39
C GLU A 5 -3.01 -15.05 0.86
N ILE A 6 -2.00 -14.85 1.71
CA ILE A 6 -1.63 -13.52 2.21
C ILE A 6 -1.28 -12.59 1.04
N SER A 7 -0.50 -13.08 0.08
CA SER A 7 -0.13 -12.31 -1.11
C SER A 7 -1.35 -11.91 -1.94
N ARG A 8 -2.37 -12.78 -2.06
CA ARG A 8 -3.63 -12.44 -2.75
C ARG A 8 -4.45 -11.40 -1.98
N GLU A 9 -4.50 -11.48 -0.66
CA GLU A 9 -5.20 -10.50 0.17
C GLU A 9 -4.54 -9.11 0.09
N MET A 10 -3.21 -9.06 0.11
CA MET A 10 -2.48 -7.80 -0.11
C MET A 10 -2.72 -7.20 -1.50
N ALA A 11 -2.70 -8.03 -2.55
CA ALA A 11 -3.05 -7.58 -3.89
C ALA A 11 -4.50 -7.06 -3.97
N ALA A 12 -5.43 -7.72 -3.28
CA ALA A 12 -6.82 -7.28 -3.19
C ALA A 12 -6.95 -5.92 -2.48
N LEU A 13 -6.28 -5.74 -1.34
CA LEU A 13 -6.23 -4.46 -0.63
C LEU A 13 -5.64 -3.36 -1.52
N ALA A 14 -4.48 -3.60 -2.13
CA ALA A 14 -3.81 -2.62 -2.99
C ALA A 14 -4.71 -2.13 -4.14
N ARG A 15 -5.48 -3.03 -4.77
CA ARG A 15 -6.41 -2.70 -5.87
C ARG A 15 -7.59 -1.82 -5.44
N THR A 16 -7.90 -1.73 -4.15
CA THR A 16 -8.93 -0.80 -3.66
C THR A 16 -8.50 0.66 -3.76
N PHE A 17 -7.20 0.94 -3.83
CA PHE A 17 -6.67 2.29 -3.99
C PHE A 17 -6.57 2.67 -5.47
N PRO A 18 -7.26 3.73 -5.94
CA PRO A 18 -7.29 4.08 -7.36
C PRO A 18 -5.90 4.34 -7.98
N SER A 19 -4.98 4.88 -7.19
CA SER A 19 -3.62 5.21 -7.65
C SER A 19 -2.71 3.99 -7.86
N MET A 20 -3.12 2.80 -7.38
CA MET A 20 -2.35 1.56 -7.45
C MET A 20 -2.71 0.68 -8.66
N LYS A 21 -3.70 1.08 -9.47
CA LYS A 21 -4.21 0.30 -10.61
C LYS A 21 -3.12 -0.20 -11.58
N TYR A 22 -2.06 0.58 -11.76
CA TYR A 22 -0.94 0.26 -12.67
C TYR A 22 0.41 0.20 -11.93
N ALA A 23 0.39 0.10 -10.60
CA ALA A 23 1.61 0.00 -9.83
C ALA A 23 2.22 -1.40 -10.00
N LEU A 24 3.54 -1.45 -10.25
CA LEU A 24 4.24 -2.73 -10.32
C LEU A 24 4.32 -3.34 -8.91
N GLY A 25 4.22 -4.67 -8.82
CA GLY A 25 4.20 -5.38 -7.55
C GLY A 25 2.85 -5.39 -6.82
N VAL A 26 1.78 -4.89 -7.44
CA VAL A 26 0.41 -5.02 -6.91
C VAL A 26 -0.25 -6.33 -7.36
N GLU A 27 -0.08 -6.72 -8.63
CA GLU A 27 -0.68 -7.93 -9.18
C GLU A 27 0.33 -8.64 -10.11
N PRO A 28 0.96 -9.75 -9.66
CA PRO A 28 0.89 -10.33 -8.31
C PRO A 28 1.54 -9.44 -7.24
N TRP A 29 1.17 -9.65 -5.97
CA TRP A 29 1.79 -8.93 -4.86
C TRP A 29 3.30 -9.23 -4.78
N ASN A 30 4.10 -8.18 -4.82
CA ASN A 30 5.55 -8.23 -4.64
C ASN A 30 6.01 -6.92 -4.00
N ALA A 31 6.18 -6.95 -2.67
CA ALA A 31 6.55 -5.77 -1.88
C ALA A 31 7.86 -5.11 -2.34
N LEU A 32 8.86 -5.90 -2.77
CA LEU A 32 10.13 -5.36 -3.28
C LEU A 32 9.96 -4.64 -4.62
N GLN A 33 9.11 -5.17 -5.49
CA GLN A 33 8.82 -4.54 -6.77
C GLN A 33 7.99 -3.26 -6.57
N LEU A 34 7.05 -3.25 -5.62
CA LEU A 34 6.29 -2.07 -5.24
C LEU A 34 7.19 -0.97 -4.66
N GLU A 35 8.13 -1.34 -3.78
CA GLU A 35 9.11 -0.40 -3.24
C GLU A 35 9.98 0.21 -4.35
N THR A 36 10.46 -0.62 -5.28
CA THR A 36 11.26 -0.18 -6.43
C THR A 36 10.46 0.75 -7.34
N TRP A 37 9.21 0.42 -7.61
CA TRP A 37 8.29 1.25 -8.38
C TRP A 37 8.09 2.61 -7.72
N ALA A 38 7.81 2.65 -6.41
CA ALA A 38 7.52 3.87 -5.67
C ALA A 38 8.70 4.86 -5.60
N LYS A 39 9.94 4.43 -5.87
CA LYS A 39 11.12 5.32 -6.02
C LYS A 39 11.13 6.11 -7.33
N GLY A 40 10.28 5.74 -8.29
CA GLY A 40 10.15 6.41 -9.58
C GLY A 40 9.39 7.75 -9.54
N PRO A 41 9.22 8.41 -10.69
CA PRO A 41 8.50 9.70 -10.79
C PRO A 41 6.99 9.48 -10.67
N HIS A 42 6.51 9.34 -9.45
CA HIS A 42 5.10 9.15 -9.11
C HIS A 42 4.52 10.35 -8.37
N SER A 43 3.18 10.43 -8.35
CA SER A 43 2.52 11.44 -7.53
C SER A 43 2.74 11.17 -6.05
N HIS A 44 2.65 12.21 -5.22
CA HIS A 44 2.82 12.06 -3.79
C HIS A 44 1.78 11.09 -3.18
N GLY A 45 0.53 11.12 -3.67
CA GLY A 45 -0.51 10.17 -3.24
C GLY A 45 -0.18 8.72 -3.61
N GLN A 46 0.45 8.47 -4.76
CA GLN A 46 0.94 7.13 -5.12
C GLN A 46 2.00 6.65 -4.14
N VAL A 47 3.00 7.49 -3.86
CA VAL A 47 4.11 7.13 -2.97
C VAL A 47 3.60 6.86 -1.55
N VAL A 48 2.73 7.72 -1.01
CA VAL A 48 2.17 7.52 0.34
C VAL A 48 1.29 6.27 0.43
N THR A 49 0.56 5.95 -0.64
CA THR A 49 -0.20 4.69 -0.72
C THR A 49 0.71 3.46 -0.74
N ALA A 50 1.81 3.50 -1.49
CA ALA A 50 2.80 2.42 -1.47
C ALA A 50 3.41 2.24 -0.09
N ARG A 51 3.78 3.33 0.61
CA ARG A 51 4.27 3.29 1.99
C ARG A 51 3.27 2.64 2.95
N PHE A 52 1.98 2.97 2.82
CA PHE A 52 0.91 2.33 3.59
C PHE A 52 0.90 0.81 3.36
N LEU A 53 0.84 0.36 2.11
CA LEU A 53 0.77 -1.07 1.78
C LEU A 53 2.01 -1.84 2.25
N LEU A 54 3.20 -1.23 2.15
CA LEU A 54 4.44 -1.82 2.67
C LEU A 54 4.45 -1.89 4.21
N ALA A 55 3.87 -0.90 4.89
CA ALA A 55 3.71 -0.90 6.34
C ALA A 55 2.69 -1.94 6.82
N VAL A 56 1.63 -2.22 6.04
CA VAL A 56 0.70 -3.34 6.32
C VAL A 56 1.43 -4.67 6.13
N TRP A 57 2.23 -4.81 5.06
CA TRP A 57 2.92 -6.05 4.74
C TRP A 57 3.99 -6.43 5.78
N ASP A 58 4.89 -5.50 6.10
CA ASP A 58 5.94 -5.73 7.09
C ASP A 58 6.30 -4.39 7.77
N PRO A 59 5.71 -4.11 8.96
CA PRO A 59 5.94 -2.86 9.68
C PRO A 59 7.32 -2.79 10.34
N HIS A 60 8.03 -3.92 10.46
CA HIS A 60 9.33 -4.02 11.12
C HIS A 60 10.49 -3.86 10.13
N ARG A 61 10.24 -4.11 8.85
CA ARG A 61 11.23 -3.90 7.80
C ARG A 61 11.54 -2.42 7.58
N ALA A 62 12.83 -2.12 7.54
CA ALA A 62 13.33 -0.84 7.06
C ALA A 62 13.29 -0.82 5.53
N TRP A 63 12.20 -0.30 4.98
CA TRP A 63 12.07 -0.01 3.55
C TRP A 63 12.98 1.17 3.16
N GLU A 64 13.38 1.22 1.90
CA GLU A 64 14.15 2.34 1.31
C GLU A 64 13.28 3.56 0.98
N LEU A 65 11.99 3.53 1.35
CA LEU A 65 11.10 4.68 1.34
C LEU A 65 11.01 5.26 2.75
N GLU A 66 10.62 6.52 2.86
CA GLU A 66 10.23 7.07 4.17
C GLU A 66 9.07 6.28 4.76
N ARG A 67 8.95 6.29 6.09
CA ARG A 67 7.90 5.56 6.80
C ARG A 67 6.52 6.10 6.43
N PHE A 68 5.52 5.25 6.53
CA PHE A 68 4.13 5.67 6.38
C PHE A 68 3.72 6.58 7.55
N GLU A 69 3.22 7.78 7.23
CA GLU A 69 2.66 8.72 8.19
C GLU A 69 1.18 8.96 7.92
N LEU A 70 0.32 8.55 8.85
CA LEU A 70 -1.13 8.58 8.66
C LEU A 70 -1.65 10.00 8.40
N MET A 71 -1.15 10.99 9.14
CA MET A 71 -1.62 12.38 9.00
C MET A 71 -1.21 12.98 7.65
N GLU A 72 -0.06 12.58 7.10
CA GLU A 72 0.34 12.93 5.74
C GLU A 72 -0.62 12.30 4.73
N ALA A 73 -0.88 10.99 4.88
CA ALA A 73 -1.78 10.25 4.00
C ALA A 73 -3.18 10.86 3.95
N LEU A 74 -3.78 11.16 5.11
CA LEU A 74 -5.12 11.75 5.18
C LEU A 74 -5.21 13.14 4.53
N ARG A 75 -4.12 13.91 4.55
CA ARG A 75 -4.02 15.22 3.88
C ARG A 75 -3.92 15.10 2.36
N VAL A 76 -3.27 14.04 1.87
CA VAL A 76 -2.90 13.86 0.46
C VAL A 76 -3.95 13.05 -0.30
N TRP A 77 -4.54 12.05 0.34
CA TRP A 77 -5.56 11.20 -0.23
C TRP A 77 -6.84 11.96 -0.53
N ASP A 78 -7.50 11.58 -1.63
CA ASP A 78 -8.88 12.00 -1.93
C ASP A 78 -9.89 11.10 -1.20
N ASP A 79 -11.18 11.32 -1.43
CA ASP A 79 -12.25 10.55 -0.79
C ASP A 79 -12.22 9.06 -1.15
N ALA A 80 -11.78 8.71 -2.36
CA ALA A 80 -11.71 7.32 -2.78
C ALA A 80 -10.58 6.57 -2.05
N HIS A 81 -9.41 7.19 -1.92
CA HIS A 81 -8.30 6.62 -1.15
C HIS A 81 -8.63 6.54 0.34
N ARG A 82 -9.28 7.56 0.90
CA ARG A 82 -9.77 7.53 2.29
C ARG A 82 -10.79 6.42 2.51
N GLY A 83 -11.71 6.20 1.56
CA GLY A 83 -12.68 5.11 1.62
C GLY A 83 -12.00 3.73 1.65
N ALA A 84 -11.01 3.50 0.78
CA ALA A 84 -10.21 2.28 0.78
C ALA A 84 -9.48 2.05 2.12
N PHE A 85 -8.83 3.10 2.63
CA PHE A 85 -8.16 3.04 3.94
C PHE A 85 -9.15 2.76 5.08
N LEU A 86 -10.29 3.44 5.13
CA LEU A 86 -11.28 3.25 6.19
C LEU A 86 -11.89 1.85 6.18
N ALA A 87 -12.10 1.27 4.99
CA ALA A 87 -12.57 -0.10 4.86
C ALA A 87 -11.59 -1.08 5.54
N TRP A 88 -10.29 -0.97 5.25
CA TRP A 88 -9.26 -1.76 5.94
C TRP A 88 -9.17 -1.42 7.44
N ALA A 89 -9.16 -0.13 7.80
CA ALA A 89 -8.96 0.32 9.18
C ALA A 89 -10.14 -0.05 10.11
N SER A 90 -11.32 -0.33 9.56
CA SER A 90 -12.47 -0.80 10.33
C SER A 90 -12.31 -2.23 10.85
N GLU A 91 -11.55 -3.06 10.14
CA GLU A 91 -11.23 -4.45 10.48
C GLU A 91 -9.77 -4.73 10.10
N PRO A 92 -8.80 -4.14 10.82
CA PRO A 92 -7.41 -4.14 10.41
C PRO A 92 -6.82 -5.54 10.55
N TRP A 93 -5.95 -5.88 9.61
CA TRP A 93 -5.22 -7.13 9.57
C TRP A 93 -3.79 -6.90 9.10
N TRP A 94 -2.94 -7.87 9.43
CA TRP A 94 -1.54 -7.94 9.02
C TRP A 94 -1.21 -9.39 8.63
N PRO A 95 -0.30 -9.60 7.66
CA PRO A 95 0.31 -10.89 7.36
C PRO A 95 0.90 -11.64 8.55
#